data_AF-A0A7Y3LG06-F1
#
_entry.id   AF-A0A7Y3LG06-F1
#
_cell.length_a   1.000
_cell.length_b   1.000
_cell.length_c   1.000
_cell.angle_alpha   90.00
_cell.angle_beta   90.00
_cell.angle_gamma   90.00
#
_symmetry.space_group_name_H-M   'P 1'
#
loop_
_entity.id
_entity.type
_entity.pdbx_description
1 polymer ?
#
loop_
_entity_poly.entity_id
_entity_poly.type
_entity_poly.pdbx_seq_one_letter_code
_entity_poly.pdbx_strand_id
1 'polypeptide(L)'
;MGAHEMIRIEHEEVEGIIRLHGEYETIARIAEEERWNDLLARSGLTDEHLEQIRESSAYGPLLSALRGAKARGIDIDDDFPTLVTARQLDDADDLAAVLANRVASWTHKHGSRRIGATNLIAGLIPRATEVTDPDLGQALIERERAIEQRAIALAERAIEERANWIQHLGQVPSDPTRQAAWLANVATIAAYRERWNITGNTVIGNESNVDSIEQLGQRRRARVAARAAVRLVCGEIANETSDNPSVVNQVAEVSVTKVTGR
;
A
#
# COMPACT_ATOMS: atom_id res chain seq x y z
N MET A 1 18.26 1.07 -29.75
CA MET A 1 18.37 1.56 -28.35
C MET A 1 19.38 2.70 -28.35
N GLY A 2 18.91 3.92 -28.09
CA GLY A 2 19.76 5.12 -28.05
C GLY A 2 20.33 5.37 -26.65
N ALA A 3 21.38 6.16 -26.55
CA ALA A 3 22.01 6.54 -25.28
C ALA A 3 21.01 7.15 -24.28
N HIS A 4 20.00 7.88 -24.75
CA HIS A 4 18.93 8.42 -23.89
C HIS A 4 18.01 7.35 -23.29
N GLU A 5 17.81 6.24 -23.98
CA GLU A 5 16.98 5.12 -23.49
C GLU A 5 17.78 4.28 -22.50
N MET A 6 19.09 4.12 -22.72
CA MET A 6 20.01 3.49 -21.77
C MET A 6 20.17 4.31 -20.49
N ILE A 7 20.33 5.64 -20.58
CA ILE A 7 20.45 6.54 -19.42
C ILE A 7 19.14 6.58 -18.62
N ARG A 8 17.98 6.51 -19.28
CA ARG A 8 16.68 6.47 -18.59
C ARG A 8 16.49 5.15 -17.85
N ILE A 9 16.81 4.02 -18.49
CA ILE A 9 16.78 2.69 -17.88
C ILE A 9 17.79 2.61 -16.72
N GLU A 10 19.02 3.14 -16.89
CA GLU A 10 20.02 3.22 -15.83
C GLU A 10 19.58 4.12 -14.67
N HIS A 11 18.94 5.27 -14.93
CA HIS A 11 18.37 6.12 -13.88
C HIS A 11 17.23 5.41 -13.12
N GLU A 12 16.35 4.70 -13.85
CA GLU A 12 15.24 3.91 -13.31
C GLU A 12 15.71 2.68 -12.51
N GLU A 13 16.91 2.15 -12.78
CA GLU A 13 17.56 1.10 -11.99
C GLU A 13 18.27 1.63 -10.74
N VAL A 14 18.74 2.88 -10.77
CA VAL A 14 19.44 3.54 -9.65
C VAL A 14 18.48 4.11 -8.59
N GLU A 15 17.22 4.37 -8.92
CA GLU A 15 16.21 4.91 -8.00
C GLU A 15 15.25 3.81 -7.48
N GLY A 16 15.70 3.02 -6.51
CA GLY A 16 14.84 2.06 -5.81
C GLY A 16 13.72 2.73 -5.00
N ILE A 17 12.60 2.03 -4.79
CA ILE A 17 11.42 2.54 -4.06
C ILE A 17 11.76 3.07 -2.68
N ILE A 18 12.75 2.48 -1.99
CA ILE A 18 13.20 2.95 -0.67
C ILE A 18 13.65 4.41 -0.74
N ARG A 19 14.48 4.75 -1.74
CA ARG A 19 14.99 6.11 -1.93
C ARG A 19 13.86 7.06 -2.33
N LEU A 20 13.09 6.70 -3.35
CA LEU A 20 11.97 7.52 -3.84
C LEU A 20 10.93 7.80 -2.75
N HIS A 21 10.62 6.79 -1.93
CA HIS A 21 9.76 6.95 -0.76
C HIS A 21 10.38 7.92 0.27
N GLY A 22 11.67 7.80 0.57
CA GLY A 22 12.36 8.70 1.49
C GLY A 22 12.36 10.15 1.02
N GLU A 23 12.59 10.37 -0.27
CA GLU A 23 12.48 11.69 -0.89
C GLU A 23 11.04 12.23 -0.81
N TYR A 24 10.04 11.40 -1.14
CA TYR A 24 8.63 11.75 -1.03
C TYR A 24 8.24 12.16 0.39
N GLU A 25 8.60 11.36 1.41
CA GLU A 25 8.28 11.67 2.81
C GLU A 25 8.98 12.93 3.29
N THR A 26 10.20 13.22 2.80
CA THR A 26 10.90 14.45 3.13
C THR A 26 10.14 15.66 2.61
N ILE A 27 9.74 15.64 1.33
CA ILE A 27 8.99 16.73 0.71
C ILE A 27 7.61 16.87 1.37
N ALA A 28 6.91 15.74 1.57
CA ALA A 28 5.58 15.74 2.17
C ALA A 28 5.62 16.27 3.62
N ARG A 29 6.65 15.92 4.39
CA ARG A 29 6.83 16.45 5.74
C ARG A 29 6.95 17.96 5.73
N ILE A 30 7.77 18.54 4.84
CA ILE A 30 7.94 20.00 4.73
C ILE A 30 6.61 20.64 4.28
N ALA A 31 5.97 20.07 3.27
CA ALA A 31 4.73 20.59 2.69
C ALA A 31 3.53 20.59 3.67
N GLU A 32 3.53 19.68 4.64
CA GLU A 32 2.42 19.49 5.58
C GLU A 32 2.77 19.91 7.02
N GLU A 33 3.97 20.44 7.26
CA GLU A 33 4.53 20.67 8.60
C GLU A 33 3.64 21.57 9.46
N GLU A 34 3.25 22.74 8.93
CA GLU A 34 2.42 23.71 9.65
C GLU A 34 1.08 23.10 10.06
N ARG A 35 0.43 22.37 9.13
CA ARG A 35 -0.87 21.73 9.36
C ARG A 35 -0.80 20.67 10.46
N TRP A 36 0.19 19.78 10.39
CA TRP A 36 0.33 18.73 11.39
C TRP A 36 0.77 19.27 12.75
N ASN A 37 1.59 20.32 12.78
CA ASN A 37 1.93 21.01 14.02
C ASN A 37 0.70 21.67 14.67
N ASP A 38 -0.15 22.37 13.89
CA ASP A 38 -1.39 22.96 14.39
C ASP A 38 -2.35 21.89 14.95
N LEU A 39 -2.54 20.79 14.20
CA LEU A 39 -3.36 19.67 14.64
C LEU A 39 -2.86 19.07 15.96
N LEU A 40 -1.56 18.81 16.08
CA LEU A 40 -0.97 18.27 17.30
C LEU A 40 -1.16 19.23 18.48
N ALA A 41 -0.90 20.53 18.29
CA ALA A 41 -1.01 21.53 19.34
C ALA A 41 -2.43 21.69 19.89
N ARG A 42 -3.45 21.62 19.03
CA ARG A 42 -4.87 21.75 19.46
C ARG A 42 -5.50 20.44 19.98
N SER A 43 -4.75 19.34 20.02
CA SER A 43 -5.27 18.01 20.36
C SER A 43 -5.17 17.62 21.83
N GLY A 44 -4.93 18.60 22.72
CA GLY A 44 -4.84 18.37 24.17
C GLY A 44 -3.51 17.76 24.63
N LEU A 45 -2.47 17.86 23.81
CA LEU A 45 -1.09 17.51 24.17
C LEU A 45 -0.43 18.70 24.89
N THR A 46 0.43 18.41 25.87
CA THR A 46 1.27 19.43 26.52
C THR A 46 2.47 19.77 25.63
N ASP A 47 3.13 20.90 25.88
CA ASP A 47 4.35 21.25 25.15
C ASP A 47 5.45 20.18 25.27
N GLU A 48 5.54 19.53 26.44
CA GLU A 48 6.45 18.40 26.67
C GLU A 48 6.10 17.18 25.79
N HIS A 49 4.82 16.82 25.68
CA HIS A 49 4.38 15.76 24.77
C HIS A 49 4.70 16.08 23.31
N LEU A 50 4.52 17.33 22.89
CA LEU A 50 4.80 17.77 21.52
C LEU A 50 6.29 17.64 21.21
N GLU A 51 7.17 18.00 22.14
CA GLU A 51 8.61 17.86 21.95
C GLU A 51 9.04 16.39 21.88
N GLN A 52 8.56 15.55 22.80
CA GLN A 52 8.80 14.10 22.78
C GLN A 52 8.35 13.46 21.46
N ILE A 53 7.21 13.89 20.91
CA ILE A 53 6.71 13.40 19.62
C ILE A 53 7.64 13.80 18.47
N ARG A 54 8.18 15.03 18.46
CA ARG A 54 9.06 15.54 17.40
C ARG A 54 10.44 14.88 17.42
N GLU A 55 10.96 14.57 18.61
CA GLU A 55 12.25 13.89 18.76
C GLU A 55 12.17 12.37 18.51
N SER A 56 10.96 11.81 18.48
CA SER A 56 10.74 10.38 18.26
C SER A 56 11.05 9.95 16.81
N SER A 57 11.71 8.80 16.69
CA SER A 57 11.88 8.11 15.40
C SER A 57 10.55 7.73 14.73
N ALA A 58 9.46 7.66 15.51
CA ALA A 58 8.11 7.39 15.02
C ALA A 58 7.35 8.64 14.55
N TYR A 59 7.96 9.84 14.57
CA TYR A 59 7.34 11.07 14.08
C TYR A 59 6.90 10.96 12.61
N GLY A 60 7.80 10.53 11.72
CA GLY A 60 7.46 10.28 10.30
C GLY A 60 6.31 9.28 10.12
N PRO A 61 6.38 8.08 10.76
CA PRO A 61 5.26 7.14 10.78
C PRO A 61 3.93 7.71 11.29
N LEU A 62 3.94 8.59 12.30
CA LEU A 62 2.75 9.29 12.77
C LEU A 62 2.17 10.20 11.70
N LEU A 63 2.98 11.05 11.06
CA LEU A 63 2.52 11.94 9.99
C LEU A 63 1.95 11.13 8.81
N SER A 64 2.61 10.03 8.43
CA SER A 64 2.11 9.12 7.39
C SER A 64 0.79 8.45 7.78
N ALA A 65 0.59 8.13 9.07
CA ALA A 65 -0.67 7.60 9.57
C ALA A 65 -1.81 8.64 9.49
N LEU A 66 -1.56 9.90 9.88
CA LEU A 66 -2.50 11.01 9.78
C LEU A 66 -2.91 11.27 8.32
N ARG A 67 -1.93 11.36 7.42
CA ARG A 67 -2.14 11.46 5.98
C ARG A 67 -2.94 10.26 5.45
N GLY A 68 -2.62 9.06 5.94
CA GLY A 68 -3.32 7.82 5.62
C GLY A 68 -4.78 7.77 6.09
N ALA A 69 -5.12 8.47 7.17
CA ALA A 69 -6.49 8.65 7.65
C ALA A 69 -7.27 9.56 6.71
N LYS A 70 -6.70 10.74 6.40
CA LYS A 70 -7.30 11.71 5.48
C LYS A 70 -7.50 11.13 4.08
N ALA A 71 -6.50 10.41 3.57
CA ALA A 71 -6.59 9.69 2.30
C ALA A 71 -7.74 8.65 2.25
N ARG A 72 -8.22 8.19 3.41
CA ARG A 72 -9.38 7.28 3.55
C ARG A 72 -10.70 7.97 3.86
N GLY A 73 -10.72 9.30 3.82
CA GLY A 73 -11.90 10.12 4.11
C GLY A 73 -12.25 10.18 5.59
N ILE A 74 -11.29 9.91 6.49
CA ILE A 74 -11.45 10.22 7.90
C ILE A 74 -11.26 11.73 8.08
N ASP A 75 -12.16 12.36 8.82
CA ASP A 75 -12.00 13.74 9.27
C ASP A 75 -11.01 13.75 10.44
N ILE A 76 -9.73 13.69 10.11
CA ILE A 76 -8.67 13.56 11.11
C ILE A 76 -8.53 14.82 11.96
N ASP A 77 -8.98 15.97 11.44
CA ASP A 77 -8.96 17.25 12.14
C ASP A 77 -9.88 17.21 13.38
N ASP A 78 -11.03 16.55 13.26
CA ASP A 78 -12.01 16.38 14.35
C ASP A 78 -11.79 15.11 15.18
N ASP A 79 -11.38 14.00 14.54
CA ASP A 79 -11.24 12.71 15.23
C ASP A 79 -9.97 12.62 16.09
N PHE A 80 -8.88 13.26 15.68
CA PHE A 80 -7.57 13.09 16.32
C PHE A 80 -7.52 13.53 17.80
N PRO A 81 -8.11 14.67 18.22
CA PRO A 81 -8.20 15.03 19.65
C PRO A 81 -8.85 13.94 20.52
N THR A 82 -9.87 13.26 19.99
CA THR A 82 -10.53 12.14 20.67
C THR A 82 -9.59 10.93 20.78
N LEU A 83 -8.79 10.65 19.75
CA LEU A 83 -7.81 9.56 19.75
C LEU A 83 -6.64 9.80 20.72
N VAL A 84 -6.25 11.06 20.92
CA VAL A 84 -5.23 11.45 21.91
C VAL A 84 -5.75 11.16 23.32
N THR A 85 -6.96 11.60 23.64
CA THR A 85 -7.54 11.53 24.99
C THR A 85 -8.13 10.16 25.37
N ALA A 86 -8.39 9.27 24.41
CA ALA A 86 -9.06 7.98 24.64
C ALA A 86 -8.36 7.04 25.65
N ARG A 87 -7.05 7.18 25.87
CA ARG A 87 -6.26 6.45 26.87
C ARG A 87 -5.08 7.30 27.32
N GLN A 88 -4.76 7.21 28.62
CA GLN A 88 -3.59 7.86 29.22
C GLN A 88 -2.32 7.61 28.39
N LEU A 89 -1.55 8.66 28.23
CA LEU A 89 -0.32 8.72 27.42
C LEU A 89 0.93 8.67 28.31
N ASP A 90 0.75 8.91 29.61
CA ASP A 90 1.80 9.18 30.59
C ASP A 90 2.72 7.97 30.87
N ASP A 91 2.30 6.74 30.52
CA ASP A 91 3.08 5.51 30.66
C ASP A 91 3.64 4.98 29.31
N ALA A 92 3.60 5.78 28.23
CA ALA A 92 4.05 5.33 26.91
C ALA A 92 5.56 5.53 26.72
N ASP A 93 6.29 4.44 26.43
CA ASP A 93 7.73 4.48 26.10
C ASP A 93 8.03 5.32 24.83
N ASP A 94 7.09 5.37 23.89
CA ASP A 94 7.16 6.21 22.68
C ASP A 94 5.77 6.72 22.30
N LEU A 95 5.52 7.99 22.64
CA LEU A 95 4.24 8.65 22.43
C LEU A 95 3.85 8.71 20.95
N ALA A 96 4.79 9.03 20.06
CA ALA A 96 4.52 9.13 18.62
C ALA A 96 4.13 7.77 18.04
N ALA A 97 4.81 6.69 18.45
CA ALA A 97 4.48 5.34 18.01
C ALA A 97 3.07 4.91 18.48
N VAL A 98 2.69 5.24 19.71
CA VAL A 98 1.35 4.96 20.25
C VAL A 98 0.28 5.69 19.45
N LEU A 99 0.46 6.99 19.20
CA LEU A 99 -0.50 7.78 18.42
C LEU A 99 -0.58 7.29 16.97
N ALA A 100 0.55 6.98 16.34
CA ALA A 100 0.58 6.42 14.98
C ALA A 100 -0.25 5.13 14.90
N ASN A 101 -0.08 4.23 15.88
CA ASN A 101 -0.84 2.98 15.96
C ASN A 101 -2.34 3.22 16.20
N ARG A 102 -2.70 4.18 17.06
CA ARG A 102 -4.11 4.55 17.31
C ARG A 102 -4.77 5.05 16.03
N VAL A 103 -4.14 5.99 15.33
CA VAL A 103 -4.63 6.55 14.06
C VAL A 103 -4.76 5.45 13.01
N ALA A 104 -3.74 4.60 12.85
CA ALA A 104 -3.77 3.50 11.89
C ALA A 104 -4.90 2.49 12.21
N SER A 105 -5.11 2.18 13.48
CA SER A 105 -6.17 1.28 13.95
C SER A 105 -7.57 1.86 13.74
N TRP A 106 -7.76 3.14 14.06
CA TRP A 106 -9.01 3.87 13.82
C TRP A 106 -9.35 3.91 12.32
N THR A 107 -8.39 4.35 11.52
CA THR A 107 -8.49 4.41 10.07
C THR A 107 -8.82 3.06 9.44
N HIS A 108 -8.27 1.97 9.97
CA HIS A 108 -8.58 0.63 9.48
C HIS A 108 -10.05 0.22 9.73
N LYS A 109 -10.61 0.63 10.87
CA LYS A 109 -11.98 0.30 11.28
C LYS A 109 -13.02 1.20 10.62
N HIS A 110 -12.75 2.50 10.53
CA HIS A 110 -13.73 3.52 10.15
C HIS A 110 -13.51 4.08 8.74
N GLY A 111 -12.30 3.95 8.19
CA GLY A 111 -11.95 4.56 6.90
C GLY A 111 -12.59 3.88 5.70
N SER A 112 -12.95 4.68 4.69
CA SER A 112 -13.51 4.17 3.44
C SER A 112 -12.45 3.45 2.62
N ARG A 113 -12.69 2.16 2.33
CA ARG A 113 -11.81 1.38 1.44
C ARG A 113 -11.82 1.88 0.00
N ARG A 114 -12.95 2.42 -0.46
CA ARG A 114 -13.11 2.93 -1.84
C ARG A 114 -12.32 4.23 -2.04
N ILE A 115 -12.47 5.19 -1.13
CA ILE A 115 -11.74 6.47 -1.17
C ILE A 115 -10.25 6.22 -0.93
N GLY A 116 -9.92 5.35 0.05
CA GLY A 116 -8.54 4.99 0.33
C GLY A 116 -7.80 4.38 -0.85
N ALA A 117 -8.48 3.71 -1.79
CA ALA A 117 -7.84 3.12 -2.95
C ALA A 117 -7.42 4.17 -4.00
N THR A 118 -8.07 5.34 -4.06
CA THR A 118 -7.78 6.38 -5.06
C THR A 118 -6.68 7.34 -4.62
N ASN A 119 -6.33 7.37 -3.33
CA ASN A 119 -5.38 8.31 -2.74
C ASN A 119 -4.07 7.65 -2.26
N LEU A 120 -3.64 6.60 -2.99
CA LEU A 120 -2.40 5.88 -2.73
C LEU A 120 -1.49 5.90 -3.95
N ILE A 121 -0.21 6.11 -3.71
CA ILE A 121 0.87 5.98 -4.69
C ILE A 121 1.29 4.52 -4.69
N ALA A 122 1.30 3.90 -5.86
CA ALA A 122 1.57 2.46 -6.05
C ALA A 122 0.75 1.55 -5.09
N GLY A 123 -0.45 1.98 -4.69
CA GLY A 123 -1.31 1.23 -3.77
C GLY A 123 -0.79 1.13 -2.32
N LEU A 124 0.29 1.84 -1.96
CA LEU A 124 0.95 1.70 -0.66
C LEU A 124 1.06 2.99 0.14
N ILE A 125 1.51 4.08 -0.49
CA ILE A 125 1.92 5.31 0.20
C ILE A 125 0.77 6.31 0.12
N PRO A 126 0.23 6.82 1.24
CA PRO A 126 -0.78 7.88 1.21
C PRO A 126 -0.25 9.13 0.52
N ARG A 127 -1.04 9.66 -0.42
CA ARG A 127 -0.74 10.95 -1.05
C ARG A 127 -0.85 12.09 -0.05
N ALA A 128 0.08 13.03 -0.10
CA ALA A 128 -0.03 14.30 0.57
C ALA A 128 -1.16 15.10 -0.11
N THR A 129 -2.04 15.67 0.69
CA THR A 129 -3.20 16.43 0.20
C THR A 129 -3.12 17.86 0.69
N GLU A 130 -3.79 18.79 0.00
CA GLU A 130 -3.87 20.20 0.41
C GLU A 130 -2.49 20.85 0.61
N VAL A 131 -1.59 20.56 -0.32
CA VAL A 131 -0.28 21.21 -0.38
C VAL A 131 -0.46 22.58 -1.03
N THR A 132 -0.13 23.64 -0.30
CA THR A 132 -0.34 25.04 -0.71
C THR A 132 0.85 25.60 -1.50
N ASP A 133 2.06 25.13 -1.20
CA ASP A 133 3.27 25.50 -1.93
C ASP A 133 3.30 24.79 -3.30
N PRO A 134 3.29 25.53 -4.42
CA PRO A 134 3.24 24.93 -5.75
C PRO A 134 4.52 24.18 -6.12
N ASP A 135 5.69 24.59 -5.64
CA ASP A 135 6.96 23.94 -5.96
C ASP A 135 7.08 22.61 -5.21
N LEU A 136 6.68 22.58 -3.93
CA LEU A 136 6.58 21.34 -3.17
C LEU A 136 5.50 20.41 -3.75
N GLY A 137 4.36 20.96 -4.18
CA GLY A 137 3.30 20.21 -4.84
C GLY A 137 3.78 19.55 -6.14
N GLN A 138 4.53 20.29 -6.96
CA GLN A 138 5.12 19.76 -8.19
C GLN A 138 6.19 18.69 -7.89
N ALA A 139 7.05 18.92 -6.91
CA ALA A 139 8.06 17.95 -6.49
C ALA A 139 7.42 16.65 -5.98
N LEU A 140 6.30 16.72 -5.25
CA LEU A 140 5.53 15.54 -4.85
C LEU A 140 5.04 14.78 -6.07
N ILE A 141 4.34 15.43 -7.01
CA ILE A 141 3.81 14.78 -8.23
C ILE A 141 4.90 14.06 -9.01
N GLU A 142 6.10 14.64 -9.11
CA GLU A 142 7.24 14.00 -9.77
C GLU A 142 7.67 12.70 -9.06
N ARG A 143 7.74 12.72 -7.73
CA ARG A 143 8.09 11.53 -6.92
C ARG A 143 6.97 10.49 -6.96
N GLU A 144 5.71 10.90 -6.97
CA GLU A 144 4.57 9.99 -7.14
C GLU A 144 4.68 9.21 -8.45
N ARG A 145 4.94 9.92 -9.57
CA ARG A 145 5.12 9.29 -10.89
C ARG A 145 6.31 8.35 -10.92
N ALA A 146 7.45 8.76 -10.35
CA ALA A 146 8.64 7.91 -10.27
C ALA A 146 8.38 6.61 -9.48
N ILE A 147 7.70 6.71 -8.33
CA ILE A 147 7.32 5.54 -7.52
C ILE A 147 6.37 4.62 -8.30
N GLU A 148 5.37 5.17 -8.97
CA GLU A 148 4.40 4.39 -9.75
C GLU A 148 5.06 3.69 -10.95
N GLN A 149 5.93 4.39 -11.67
CA GLN A 149 6.71 3.81 -12.77
C GLN A 149 7.61 2.68 -12.30
N ARG A 150 8.33 2.88 -11.17
CA ARG A 150 9.17 1.84 -10.58
C ARG A 150 8.35 0.62 -10.14
N ALA A 151 7.19 0.83 -9.52
CA ALA A 151 6.29 -0.25 -9.12
C ALA A 151 5.81 -1.09 -10.32
N ILE A 152 5.49 -0.42 -11.43
CA ILE A 152 5.10 -1.07 -12.68
C ILE A 152 6.27 -1.87 -13.27
N ALA A 153 7.44 -1.26 -13.41
CA ALA A 153 8.64 -1.93 -13.94
C ALA A 153 9.04 -3.17 -13.12
N LEU A 154 8.91 -3.11 -11.79
CA LEU A 154 9.14 -4.26 -10.91
C LEU A 154 8.13 -5.38 -11.13
N ALA A 155 6.86 -5.04 -11.35
CA ALA A 155 5.83 -6.02 -11.65
C ALA A 155 6.08 -6.69 -13.00
N GLU A 156 6.37 -5.91 -14.04
CA GLU A 156 6.68 -6.40 -15.39
C GLU A 156 7.87 -7.35 -15.35
N ARG A 157 8.99 -6.94 -14.73
CA ARG A 157 10.17 -7.79 -14.55
C ARG A 157 9.84 -9.10 -13.82
N ALA A 158 9.08 -9.04 -12.72
CA ALA A 158 8.71 -10.24 -11.97
C ALA A 158 7.83 -11.21 -12.78
N ILE A 159 6.96 -10.68 -13.65
CA ILE A 159 6.12 -11.48 -14.56
C ILE A 159 6.97 -12.13 -15.65
N GLU A 160 7.85 -11.35 -16.30
CA GLU A 160 8.77 -11.82 -17.34
C GLU A 160 9.69 -12.94 -16.83
N GLU A 161 10.27 -12.75 -15.65
CA GLU A 161 11.13 -13.71 -14.98
C GLU A 161 10.36 -14.89 -14.36
N ARG A 162 9.02 -14.86 -14.38
CA ARG A 162 8.14 -15.87 -13.76
C ARG A 162 8.48 -16.11 -12.29
N ALA A 163 8.76 -15.03 -11.56
CA ALA A 163 9.18 -15.08 -10.17
C ALA A 163 8.25 -15.99 -9.33
N ASN A 164 8.81 -16.80 -8.42
CA ASN A 164 8.04 -17.80 -7.68
C ASN A 164 6.80 -17.23 -6.98
N TRP A 165 6.88 -16.01 -6.45
CA TRP A 165 5.76 -15.37 -5.77
C TRP A 165 4.62 -14.96 -6.73
N ILE A 166 4.91 -14.67 -8.00
CA ILE A 166 3.90 -14.39 -9.05
C ILE A 166 3.07 -15.64 -9.34
N GLN A 167 3.69 -16.82 -9.32
CA GLN A 167 2.99 -18.09 -9.58
C GLN A 167 1.85 -18.35 -8.57
N HIS A 168 1.94 -17.79 -7.36
CA HIS A 168 0.89 -17.87 -6.34
C HIS A 168 -0.31 -16.95 -6.61
N LEU A 169 -0.21 -16.04 -7.60
CA LEU A 169 -1.29 -15.10 -7.97
C LEU A 169 -2.13 -15.60 -9.16
N GLY A 170 -1.76 -16.74 -9.75
CA GLY A 170 -2.42 -17.30 -10.94
C GLY A 170 -1.88 -16.74 -12.26
N GLN A 171 -2.50 -17.16 -13.36
CA GLN A 171 -2.16 -16.66 -14.70
C GLN A 171 -2.71 -15.25 -14.91
N VAL A 172 -2.04 -14.48 -15.78
CA VAL A 172 -2.49 -13.15 -16.19
C VAL A 172 -3.87 -13.29 -16.84
N PRO A 173 -4.88 -12.51 -16.42
CA PRO A 173 -6.20 -12.56 -17.04
C PRO A 173 -6.18 -12.20 -18.53
N SER A 174 -7.05 -12.82 -19.32
CA SER A 174 -7.21 -12.54 -20.76
C SER A 174 -8.14 -11.35 -21.02
N ASP A 175 -9.15 -11.13 -20.16
CA ASP A 175 -10.00 -9.94 -20.23
C ASP A 175 -9.17 -8.65 -19.97
N PRO A 176 -9.16 -7.66 -20.88
CA PRO A 176 -8.29 -6.47 -20.75
C PRO A 176 -8.54 -5.65 -19.48
N THR A 177 -9.78 -5.56 -19.01
CA THR A 177 -10.11 -4.77 -17.81
C THR A 177 -9.60 -5.46 -16.56
N ARG A 178 -9.80 -6.78 -16.47
CA ARG A 178 -9.27 -7.60 -15.36
C ARG A 178 -7.76 -7.69 -15.40
N GLN A 179 -7.17 -7.77 -16.58
CA GLN A 179 -5.72 -7.75 -16.78
C GLN A 179 -5.12 -6.46 -16.21
N ALA A 180 -5.64 -5.29 -16.59
CA ALA A 180 -5.18 -4.00 -16.07
C ALA A 180 -5.32 -3.92 -14.54
N ALA A 181 -6.45 -4.37 -13.99
CA ALA A 181 -6.65 -4.42 -12.54
C ALA A 181 -5.69 -5.41 -11.85
N TRP A 182 -5.41 -6.55 -12.46
CA TRP A 182 -4.47 -7.55 -11.93
C TRP A 182 -3.05 -6.99 -11.90
N LEU A 183 -2.59 -6.36 -12.99
CA LEU A 183 -1.29 -5.69 -13.09
C LEU A 183 -1.12 -4.61 -12.01
N ALA A 184 -2.14 -3.78 -11.78
CA ALA A 184 -2.10 -2.77 -10.72
C ALA A 184 -1.94 -3.39 -9.31
N ASN A 185 -2.58 -4.53 -9.04
CA ASN A 185 -2.41 -5.26 -7.79
C ASN A 185 -1.02 -5.90 -7.68
N VAL A 186 -0.46 -6.42 -8.78
CA VAL A 186 0.90 -6.96 -8.82
C VAL A 186 1.94 -5.85 -8.59
N ALA A 187 1.78 -4.68 -9.20
CA ALA A 187 2.62 -3.50 -8.96
C ALA A 187 2.61 -3.08 -7.49
N THR A 188 1.45 -3.10 -6.83
CA THR A 188 1.34 -2.83 -5.39
C THR A 188 2.14 -3.84 -4.56
N ILE A 189 2.10 -5.13 -4.91
CA ILE A 189 2.85 -6.18 -4.21
C ILE A 189 4.35 -6.03 -4.47
N ALA A 190 4.75 -5.79 -5.71
CA ALA A 190 6.14 -5.61 -6.11
C ALA A 190 6.76 -4.40 -5.39
N ALA A 191 6.03 -3.29 -5.32
CA ALA A 191 6.44 -2.10 -4.59
C ALA A 191 6.65 -2.38 -3.09
N TYR A 192 5.75 -3.14 -2.48
CA TYR A 192 5.84 -3.49 -1.06
C TYR A 192 7.04 -4.41 -0.81
N ARG A 193 7.28 -5.36 -1.72
CA ARG A 193 8.41 -6.27 -1.63
C ARG A 193 9.74 -5.53 -1.73
N GLU A 194 9.91 -4.62 -2.68
CA GLU A 194 11.15 -3.84 -2.79
C GLU A 194 11.34 -2.94 -1.57
N ARG A 195 10.29 -2.21 -1.16
CA ARG A 195 10.36 -1.27 -0.02
C ARG A 195 10.81 -1.93 1.28
N TRP A 196 10.42 -3.19 1.50
CA TRP A 196 10.76 -3.94 2.72
C TRP A 196 11.76 -5.09 2.47
N ASN A 197 12.49 -5.04 1.35
CA ASN A 197 13.52 -6.00 0.98
C ASN A 197 13.07 -7.49 1.08
N ILE A 198 11.86 -7.78 0.61
CA ILE A 198 11.28 -9.12 0.62
C ILE A 198 11.72 -9.88 -0.63
N THR A 199 12.74 -10.72 -0.47
CA THR A 199 13.33 -11.51 -1.56
C THR A 199 12.79 -12.94 -1.64
N GLY A 200 12.11 -13.43 -0.60
CA GLY A 200 11.60 -14.81 -0.52
C GLY A 200 10.39 -15.12 -1.42
N ASN A 201 10.04 -16.40 -1.50
CA ASN A 201 8.99 -16.93 -2.40
C ASN A 201 7.56 -16.56 -1.99
N THR A 202 7.34 -16.14 -0.75
CA THR A 202 6.01 -15.73 -0.27
C THR A 202 5.61 -14.41 -0.90
N VAL A 203 4.36 -14.26 -1.34
CA VAL A 203 3.82 -13.05 -1.99
C VAL A 203 4.17 -11.76 -1.24
N ILE A 204 3.91 -11.72 0.08
CA ILE A 204 4.09 -10.52 0.91
C ILE A 204 5.04 -10.73 2.10
N GLY A 205 5.87 -11.77 2.14
CA GLY A 205 6.74 -12.04 3.30
C GLY A 205 6.00 -12.57 4.54
N ASN A 206 6.76 -12.95 5.57
CA ASN A 206 6.23 -13.42 6.85
C ASN A 206 5.74 -12.23 7.72
N GLU A 207 4.69 -12.45 8.50
CA GLU A 207 4.16 -11.45 9.44
C GLU A 207 5.07 -11.24 10.65
N SER A 208 5.88 -12.24 11.03
CA SER A 208 6.86 -12.12 12.11
C SER A 208 8.00 -11.13 11.85
N ASN A 209 8.18 -10.69 10.59
CA ASN A 209 9.25 -9.79 10.18
C ASN A 209 8.74 -8.34 10.00
N VAL A 210 7.63 -8.01 10.68
CA VAL A 210 7.03 -6.68 10.65
C VAL A 210 7.50 -5.92 11.87
N ASP A 211 8.41 -4.98 11.64
CA ASP A 211 9.14 -4.32 12.72
C ASP A 211 8.66 -2.87 12.96
N SER A 212 7.69 -2.40 12.18
CA SER A 212 7.12 -1.06 12.33
C SER A 212 5.62 -0.99 12.01
N ILE A 213 4.94 0.01 12.60
CA ILE A 213 3.53 0.32 12.31
C ILE A 213 3.32 0.68 10.84
N GLU A 214 4.27 1.38 10.23
CA GLU A 214 4.22 1.71 8.81
C GLU A 214 4.21 0.45 7.95
N GLN A 215 5.14 -0.49 8.22
CA GLN A 215 5.19 -1.78 7.53
C GLN A 215 3.91 -2.56 7.72
N LEU A 216 3.34 -2.57 8.93
CA LEU A 216 2.07 -3.24 9.19
C LEU A 216 0.94 -2.66 8.34
N GLY A 217 0.86 -1.34 8.23
CA GLY A 217 -0.13 -0.64 7.39
C GLY A 217 0.02 -0.99 5.90
N GLN A 218 1.24 -0.95 5.38
CA GLN A 218 1.53 -1.28 3.99
C GLN A 218 1.35 -2.78 3.70
N ARG A 219 1.72 -3.67 4.64
CA ARG A 219 1.47 -5.11 4.56
C ARG A 219 -0.02 -5.40 4.42
N ARG A 220 -0.87 -4.70 5.19
CA ARG A 220 -2.33 -4.85 5.07
C ARG A 220 -2.82 -4.46 3.68
N ARG A 221 -2.29 -3.38 3.09
CA ARG A 221 -2.61 -2.96 1.70
C ARG A 221 -2.14 -4.02 0.69
N ALA A 222 -0.89 -4.48 0.77
CA ALA A 222 -0.34 -5.52 -0.08
C ALA A 222 -1.13 -6.85 0.01
N ARG A 223 -1.60 -7.22 1.21
CA ARG A 223 -2.48 -8.39 1.40
C ARG A 223 -3.83 -8.24 0.71
N VAL A 224 -4.42 -7.04 0.73
CA VAL A 224 -5.66 -6.76 -0.01
C VAL A 224 -5.42 -6.88 -1.51
N ALA A 225 -4.31 -6.33 -2.01
CA ALA A 225 -3.93 -6.44 -3.41
C ALA A 225 -3.72 -7.90 -3.84
N ALA A 226 -3.00 -8.72 -3.06
CA ALA A 226 -2.83 -10.15 -3.34
C ALA A 226 -4.17 -10.89 -3.44
N ARG A 227 -5.10 -10.63 -2.52
CA ARG A 227 -6.46 -11.22 -2.56
C ARG A 227 -7.29 -10.72 -3.73
N ALA A 228 -7.08 -9.50 -4.20
CA ALA A 228 -7.77 -8.96 -5.36
C ALA A 228 -7.23 -9.59 -6.66
N ALA A 229 -5.90 -9.70 -6.81
CA ALA A 229 -5.26 -10.36 -7.94
C ALA A 229 -5.77 -11.80 -8.11
N VAL A 230 -5.76 -12.62 -7.05
CA VAL A 230 -6.27 -14.01 -7.11
C VAL A 230 -7.75 -14.07 -7.51
N ARG A 231 -8.58 -13.16 -7.01
CA ARG A 231 -10.02 -13.13 -7.35
C ARG A 231 -10.28 -12.78 -8.81
N LEU A 232 -9.47 -11.91 -9.41
CA LEU A 232 -9.60 -11.52 -10.82
C LEU A 232 -9.37 -12.72 -11.76
N VAL A 233 -8.45 -13.61 -11.39
CA VAL A 233 -8.18 -14.86 -12.12
C VAL A 233 -9.34 -15.86 -11.94
N CYS A 234 -9.81 -16.10 -10.70
CA CYS A 234 -10.91 -17.04 -10.47
C CYS A 234 -12.23 -16.62 -11.13
N GLY A 235 -12.51 -15.32 -11.20
CA GLY A 235 -13.71 -14.81 -11.86
C GLY A 235 -13.70 -15.01 -13.38
N GLU A 236 -12.53 -15.21 -13.99
CA GLU A 236 -12.39 -15.47 -15.43
C GLU A 236 -12.69 -16.91 -15.77
N ILE A 237 -12.13 -17.85 -14.99
CA ILE A 237 -12.44 -19.28 -15.11
C ILE A 237 -13.96 -19.51 -15.07
N ALA A 238 -14.68 -18.81 -14.18
CA ALA A 238 -16.14 -18.91 -14.07
C ALA A 238 -16.90 -18.30 -15.27
N ASN A 239 -16.38 -17.23 -15.88
CA ASN A 239 -16.99 -16.62 -17.07
C ASN A 239 -16.72 -17.46 -18.32
N GLU A 240 -15.50 -17.99 -18.48
CA GLU A 240 -15.13 -18.89 -19.57
C GLU A 240 -15.91 -20.21 -19.54
N THR A 241 -16.23 -20.73 -18.34
CA THR A 241 -17.14 -21.90 -18.23
C THR A 241 -18.60 -21.57 -18.54
N SER A 242 -19.02 -20.31 -18.39
CA SER A 242 -20.39 -19.88 -18.70
C SER A 242 -20.60 -19.54 -20.18
N ASP A 243 -19.56 -19.09 -20.89
CA ASP A 243 -19.63 -18.71 -22.32
C ASP A 243 -19.41 -19.90 -23.28
N ASN A 244 -19.16 -21.10 -22.75
CA ASN A 244 -18.96 -22.31 -23.54
C ASN A 244 -20.01 -23.39 -23.20
N PRO A 245 -21.20 -23.39 -23.84
CA PRO A 245 -22.29 -24.33 -23.53
C PRO A 245 -21.94 -25.80 -23.82
N SER A 246 -20.81 -26.08 -24.49
CA SER A 246 -20.32 -27.45 -24.73
C SER A 246 -19.63 -28.11 -23.53
N VAL A 247 -19.27 -27.36 -22.48
CA VAL A 247 -18.60 -27.93 -21.28
C VAL A 247 -19.60 -28.28 -20.17
N VAL A 248 -20.83 -27.73 -20.23
CA VAL A 248 -21.91 -27.99 -19.26
C VAL A 248 -22.32 -29.48 -19.22
N ASN A 249 -22.01 -30.27 -20.26
CA ASN A 249 -22.31 -31.71 -20.31
C ASN A 249 -21.12 -32.65 -20.05
N GLN A 250 -19.94 -32.17 -19.66
CA GLN A 250 -18.80 -33.06 -19.33
C GLN A 250 -18.45 -33.14 -17.83
N VAL A 251 -19.04 -32.29 -16.98
CA VAL A 251 -18.82 -32.34 -15.52
C VAL A 251 -19.91 -33.15 -14.80
N ALA A 252 -20.96 -33.58 -15.49
CA ALA A 252 -22.03 -34.43 -14.92
C ALA A 252 -21.73 -35.94 -14.92
N GLU A 253 -20.67 -36.42 -15.59
CA GLU A 253 -20.38 -37.87 -15.71
C GLU A 253 -19.19 -38.38 -14.87
N VAL A 254 -18.60 -37.57 -13.99
CA VAL A 254 -17.56 -38.06 -13.06
C VAL A 254 -18.11 -38.41 -11.66
N SER A 255 -19.42 -38.27 -11.44
CA SER A 255 -20.04 -38.54 -10.11
C SER A 255 -20.72 -39.91 -9.96
N VAL A 256 -20.61 -40.84 -10.91
CA VAL A 256 -21.17 -42.20 -10.73
C VAL A 256 -20.21 -43.30 -11.22
N THR A 257 -19.01 -43.38 -10.65
CA THR A 257 -18.26 -44.66 -10.59
C THR A 257 -17.12 -44.61 -9.57
N LYS A 258 -17.42 -44.61 -8.25
CA LYS A 258 -16.47 -45.09 -7.22
C LYS A 258 -17.01 -45.23 -5.78
N VAL A 259 -18.23 -45.76 -5.61
CA VAL A 259 -18.72 -46.38 -4.36
C VAL A 259 -19.82 -47.34 -4.84
N THR A 260 -19.77 -48.66 -4.85
CA THR A 260 -19.18 -49.70 -3.98
C THR A 260 -19.19 -51.00 -4.79
N GLY A 261 -18.09 -51.74 -4.81
CA GLY A 261 -18.02 -53.00 -5.53
C GLY A 261 -16.83 -53.86 -5.12
N ARG A 262 -16.77 -54.25 -3.83
CA ARG A 262 -16.50 -55.62 -3.40
C ARG A 262 -16.70 -55.77 -1.90
#